data_AF-A0A5B8UM04-F1
#
_entry.id   AF-A0A5B8UM04-F1
#
_cell.length_a   1.000
_cell.length_b   1.000
_cell.length_c   1.000
_cell.angle_alpha   90.00
_cell.angle_beta   90.00
_cell.angle_gamma   90.00
#
_symmetry.space_group_name_H-M   'P 1'
#
loop_
_entity.id
_entity.type
_entity.pdbx_description
1 polymer ?
#
loop_
_entity_poly.entity_id
_entity_poly.type
_entity_poly.pdbx_seq_one_letter_code
_entity_poly.pdbx_strand_id
1 'polypeptide(L)'
;MKKILLASGLIALSVLTYSFTTAGKSHAVKANAVTHIDVDIPISFTTTFNDLCTGELVDLTYNGTLSIHGVINNNRVNVSTQENIQLSGVGETSGATYVGHVTQNSTQNGSLNNSQFVFNDIVNANLNTAGGGNNVKESTAFHVTVNADGTVSVIRSEPFNQVCQ
;
A
#
# COMPACT_ATOMS: atom_id res chain seq x y z
N MET A 1 -8.91 -20.93 8.68
CA MET A 1 -8.78 -20.58 7.25
C MET A 1 -8.18 -19.17 7.18
N LYS A 2 -6.89 -19.06 6.86
CA LYS A 2 -6.20 -17.76 6.74
C LYS A 2 -6.68 -17.14 5.43
N LYS A 3 -7.38 -16.00 5.50
CA LYS A 3 -7.79 -15.22 4.34
C LYS A 3 -6.50 -14.72 3.68
N ILE A 4 -6.11 -15.33 2.56
CA ILE A 4 -5.09 -14.80 1.68
C ILE A 4 -5.77 -13.62 1.00
N LEU A 5 -5.66 -12.44 1.63
CA LEU A 5 -6.00 -11.18 0.98
C LEU A 5 -5.20 -11.14 -0.33
N LEU A 6 -5.83 -10.68 -1.42
CA LEU A 6 -5.08 -10.16 -2.56
C LEU A 6 -3.94 -9.33 -2.00
N ALA A 7 -2.73 -9.54 -2.54
CA ALA A 7 -1.46 -9.05 -2.05
C ALA A 7 -1.31 -7.51 -2.03
N SER A 8 -2.36 -6.77 -1.69
CA SER A 8 -2.40 -5.41 -1.12
C SER A 8 -1.61 -5.24 0.19
N GLY A 9 -0.94 -6.31 0.63
CA GLY A 9 -0.05 -6.35 1.77
C GLY A 9 1.43 -6.28 1.39
N LEU A 10 1.83 -5.66 0.28
CA LEU A 10 3.04 -4.85 0.33
C LEU A 10 2.67 -3.60 1.13
N ILE A 11 2.43 -3.80 2.42
CA ILE A 11 2.52 -2.71 3.36
C ILE A 11 3.96 -2.26 3.18
N ALA A 12 4.16 -1.14 2.49
CA ALA A 12 5.30 -0.27 2.73
C ALA A 12 5.19 0.25 4.17
N LEU A 13 5.14 -0.67 5.12
CA LEU A 13 5.76 -0.59 6.42
C LEU A 13 7.26 -0.83 6.18
N SER A 14 7.84 -0.17 5.17
CA SER A 14 8.95 0.70 5.50
C SER A 14 8.41 1.73 6.50
N VAL A 15 8.21 1.26 7.75
CA VAL A 15 8.72 2.03 8.86
C VAL A 15 10.08 2.45 8.33
N LEU A 16 10.22 3.72 8.01
CA LEU A 16 11.51 4.37 8.03
C LEU A 16 11.98 4.12 9.47
N THR A 17 12.49 2.92 9.74
CA THR A 17 13.46 2.64 10.78
C THR A 17 14.74 3.30 10.28
N TYR A 18 14.68 4.61 10.06
CA TYR A 18 15.77 5.43 10.48
C TYR A 18 15.78 5.30 11.99
N SER A 19 16.52 4.28 12.44
CA SER A 19 17.07 4.24 13.77
C SER A 19 17.91 5.51 13.93
N PHE A 20 17.27 6.64 14.27
CA PHE A 20 17.95 7.81 14.81
C PHE A 20 18.33 7.50 16.26
N THR A 21 19.03 6.39 16.50
CA THR A 21 19.64 6.03 17.79
C THR A 21 21.00 6.68 17.94
N THR A 22 21.15 7.93 17.52
CA THR A 22 22.26 8.78 17.93
C THR A 22 21.74 9.88 18.84
N ALA A 23 21.21 9.46 19.99
CA ALA A 23 21.19 10.28 21.19
C ALA A 23 22.65 10.57 21.59
N GLY A 24 23.25 11.55 20.93
CA GLY A 24 24.68 11.83 21.01
C GLY A 24 24.98 13.28 20.67
N LYS A 25 24.70 14.16 21.63
CA LYS A 25 25.09 15.58 21.70
C LYS A 25 24.36 16.50 20.70
N SER A 26 23.50 17.33 21.28
CA SER A 26 22.89 18.53 20.70
C SER A 26 23.93 19.39 19.99
N HIS A 27 24.08 19.18 18.69
CA HIS A 27 24.65 20.16 17.79
C HIS A 27 23.49 21.01 17.31
N ALA A 28 23.58 22.32 17.46
CA ALA A 28 22.64 23.24 16.85
C ALA A 28 22.68 23.02 15.33
N VAL A 29 21.72 22.26 14.80
CA VAL A 29 21.57 22.04 13.36
C VAL A 29 21.18 23.37 12.75
N LYS A 30 22.15 24.03 12.11
CA LYS A 30 21.90 25.24 11.35
C LYS A 30 21.05 24.90 10.13
N ALA A 31 19.95 25.65 10.02
CA ALA A 31 19.05 25.82 8.87
C ALA A 31 18.31 24.57 8.37
N ASN A 32 16.98 24.68 8.45
CA ASN A 32 15.93 23.87 7.85
C ASN A 32 16.16 23.53 6.36
N ALA A 33 17.13 22.68 6.04
CA ALA A 33 17.28 22.18 4.68
C ALA A 33 16.11 21.25 4.37
N VAL A 34 15.30 21.63 3.37
CA VAL A 34 14.26 20.75 2.85
C VAL A 34 14.93 19.61 2.11
N THR A 35 14.67 18.38 2.54
CA THR A 35 15.18 17.18 1.87
C THR A 35 14.06 16.55 1.06
N HIS A 36 14.33 16.25 -0.20
CA HIS A 36 13.40 15.57 -1.11
C HIS A 36 13.87 14.14 -1.36
N ILE A 37 12.91 13.22 -1.47
CA ILE A 37 13.09 11.82 -1.81
C ILE A 37 12.11 11.54 -2.95
N ASP A 38 12.61 11.14 -4.11
CA ASP A 38 11.78 10.80 -5.25
C ASP A 38 12.35 9.51 -5.86
N VAL A 39 11.57 8.43 -5.83
CA VAL A 39 12.02 7.10 -6.29
C VAL A 39 10.88 6.40 -7.01
N ASP A 40 11.17 5.86 -8.19
CA ASP A 40 10.29 4.95 -8.92
C ASP A 40 10.90 3.54 -8.94
N ILE A 41 10.13 2.55 -8.52
CA ILE A 41 10.55 1.16 -8.40
C ILE A 41 9.66 0.30 -9.29
N PRO A 42 10.19 -0.36 -10.35
CA PRO A 42 9.42 -1.33 -11.11
C PRO A 42 9.12 -2.55 -10.22
N ILE A 43 7.87 -3.01 -10.25
CA ILE A 43 7.39 -4.17 -9.50
C ILE A 43 6.94 -5.22 -10.52
N SER A 44 7.45 -6.44 -10.37
CA SER A 44 6.97 -7.60 -11.11
C SER A 44 7.04 -8.85 -10.23
N PHE A 45 5.91 -9.53 -10.05
CA PHE A 45 5.84 -10.79 -9.33
C PHE A 45 4.62 -11.61 -9.78
N THR A 46 4.62 -12.90 -9.45
CA THR A 46 3.49 -13.80 -9.65
C THR A 46 2.99 -14.34 -8.32
N THR A 47 1.68 -14.56 -8.21
CA THR A 47 1.04 -15.20 -7.05
C THR A 47 -0.28 -15.83 -7.45
N THR A 48 -0.73 -16.80 -6.69
CA THR A 48 -2.09 -17.35 -6.81
C THR A 48 -3.07 -16.48 -6.03
N PHE A 49 -4.21 -16.17 -6.63
CA PHE A 49 -5.35 -15.46 -6.05
C PHE A 49 -6.54 -16.41 -5.95
N ASN A 50 -7.25 -16.38 -4.82
CA ASN A 50 -8.49 -17.14 -4.67
C ASN A 50 -9.68 -16.23 -4.99
N ASP A 51 -10.28 -16.43 -6.15
CA ASP A 51 -11.49 -15.72 -6.55
C ASP A 51 -12.68 -16.21 -5.71
N LEU A 52 -13.07 -15.45 -4.70
CA LEU A 52 -14.21 -15.78 -3.84
C LEU A 52 -15.56 -15.79 -4.57
N CYS A 53 -15.65 -15.21 -5.76
CA CYS A 53 -16.89 -15.21 -6.56
C CYS A 53 -17.14 -16.58 -7.20
N THR A 54 -16.07 -17.23 -7.69
CA THR A 54 -16.14 -18.51 -8.40
C THR A 54 -15.65 -19.69 -7.55
N GLY A 55 -14.88 -19.42 -6.50
CA GLY A 55 -14.14 -20.40 -5.71
C GLY A 55 -12.89 -20.95 -6.41
N GLU A 56 -12.47 -20.33 -7.52
CA GLU A 56 -11.34 -20.76 -8.33
C GLU A 56 -10.03 -20.08 -7.90
N LEU A 57 -8.92 -20.81 -8.03
CA LEU A 57 -7.57 -20.25 -7.95
C LEU A 57 -7.15 -19.67 -9.30
N VAL A 58 -6.61 -18.46 -9.28
CA VAL A 58 -6.14 -17.71 -10.45
C VAL A 58 -4.65 -17.43 -10.29
N ASP A 59 -3.84 -17.92 -11.22
CA ASP A 59 -2.43 -17.57 -11.30
C ASP A 59 -2.29 -16.17 -11.87
N LEU A 60 -1.99 -15.19 -11.02
CA LEU A 60 -1.86 -13.79 -11.37
C LEU A 60 -0.39 -13.38 -11.52
N THR A 61 -0.13 -12.57 -12.53
CA THR A 61 1.08 -11.79 -12.74
C THR A 61 0.77 -10.32 -12.48
N TYR A 62 1.62 -9.68 -11.68
CA TYR A 62 1.57 -8.29 -11.32
C TYR A 62 2.70 -7.57 -12.04
N ASN A 63 2.42 -6.48 -12.74
CA ASN A 63 3.44 -5.64 -13.36
C ASN A 63 3.08 -4.17 -13.18
N GLY A 64 3.95 -3.39 -12.55
CA GLY A 64 3.66 -1.99 -12.27
C GLY A 64 4.85 -1.20 -11.77
N THR A 65 4.54 -0.04 -11.20
CA THR A 65 5.52 0.86 -10.58
C THR A 65 5.02 1.27 -9.21
N LEU A 66 5.93 1.31 -8.24
CA LEU A 66 5.77 2.02 -6.97
C LEU A 66 6.56 3.32 -7.04
N SER A 67 5.85 4.44 -6.96
CA SER A 67 6.40 5.78 -6.87
C SER A 67 6.38 6.25 -5.42
N ILE A 68 7.50 6.76 -4.93
CA ILE A 68 7.69 7.27 -3.57
C ILE A 68 8.13 8.72 -3.66
N HIS A 69 7.37 9.62 -3.04
CA HIS A 69 7.71 11.03 -2.90
C HIS A 69 7.76 11.39 -1.42
N GLY A 70 8.88 11.92 -0.94
CA GLY A 70 9.12 12.25 0.45
C GLY A 70 9.70 13.64 0.61
N VAL A 71 9.22 14.38 1.60
CA VAL A 71 9.73 15.70 1.97
C VAL A 71 9.97 15.76 3.47
N ILE A 72 11.21 16.07 3.86
CA ILE A 72 11.57 16.37 5.24
C ILE A 72 11.81 17.87 5.34
N ASN A 73 11.00 18.55 6.17
CA ASN A 73 11.11 19.98 6.40
C ASN A 73 10.77 20.30 7.86
N ASN A 74 11.70 20.95 8.56
CA ASN A 74 11.48 21.47 9.92
C ASN A 74 10.92 20.41 10.90
N ASN A 75 11.61 19.27 11.00
CA ASN A 75 11.23 18.11 11.82
C ASN A 75 9.84 17.53 11.50
N ARG A 76 9.32 17.78 10.30
CA ARG A 76 8.17 17.09 9.74
C ARG A 76 8.60 16.26 8.55
N VAL A 77 8.05 15.06 8.48
CA VAL A 77 8.21 14.13 7.35
C VAL A 77 6.85 13.99 6.71
N ASN A 78 6.78 14.16 5.39
CA ASN A 78 5.61 13.81 4.61
C ASN A 78 6.07 12.85 3.51
N VAL A 79 5.46 11.68 3.42
CA VAL A 79 5.73 10.69 2.38
C VAL A 79 4.42 10.37 1.70
N SER A 80 4.41 10.32 0.39
CA SER A 80 3.31 9.76 -0.40
C SER A 80 3.84 8.64 -1.27
N THR A 81 3.10 7.54 -1.34
CA THR A 81 3.36 6.41 -2.21
C THR A 81 2.20 6.21 -3.16
N GLN A 82 2.52 5.91 -4.42
CA GLN A 82 1.53 5.56 -5.42
C GLN A 82 1.95 4.29 -6.12
N GLU A 83 1.04 3.32 -6.20
CA GLU A 83 1.21 2.12 -7.01
C GLU A 83 0.19 2.11 -8.14
N ASN A 84 0.66 1.73 -9.32
CA ASN A 84 -0.19 1.46 -10.47
C ASN A 84 0.27 0.14 -11.09
N ILE A 85 -0.55 -0.89 -10.93
CA ILE A 85 -0.22 -2.27 -11.26
C ILE A 85 -1.23 -2.81 -12.26
N GLN A 86 -0.73 -3.44 -13.31
CA GLN A 86 -1.50 -4.24 -14.24
C GLN A 86 -1.48 -5.70 -13.81
N LEU A 87 -2.64 -6.33 -13.88
CA LEU A 87 -2.84 -7.73 -13.55
C LEU A 87 -3.16 -8.51 -14.82
N SER A 88 -2.55 -9.68 -14.96
CA SER A 88 -2.97 -10.69 -15.92
C SER A 88 -2.93 -12.05 -15.25
N GLY A 89 -3.83 -12.96 -15.61
CA GLY A 89 -3.78 -14.31 -15.07
C GLY A 89 -4.69 -15.30 -15.74
N VAL A 90 -4.58 -16.55 -15.28
CA VAL A 90 -5.35 -17.67 -15.79
C VAL A 90 -5.93 -18.46 -14.62
N GLY A 91 -7.22 -18.78 -14.70
CA GLY A 91 -7.87 -19.66 -13.75
C GLY A 91 -7.38 -21.10 -13.89
N GLU A 92 -7.01 -21.73 -12.78
CA GLU A 92 -6.48 -23.10 -12.74
C GLU A 92 -7.52 -24.16 -13.14
N THR A 93 -8.81 -23.89 -12.91
CA THR A 93 -9.93 -24.83 -13.15
C THR A 93 -10.67 -24.54 -14.45
N SER A 94 -11.00 -23.29 -14.71
CA SER A 94 -11.77 -22.82 -15.87
C SER A 94 -10.88 -22.56 -17.09
N GLY A 95 -9.58 -22.31 -16.89
CA GLY A 95 -8.68 -21.81 -17.93
C GLY A 95 -9.03 -20.40 -18.41
N ALA A 96 -9.94 -19.71 -17.72
CA ALA A 96 -10.37 -18.37 -18.11
C ALA A 96 -9.22 -17.37 -17.91
N THR A 97 -9.11 -16.42 -18.84
CA THR A 97 -8.14 -15.32 -18.72
C THR A 97 -8.75 -14.18 -17.91
N TYR A 98 -7.94 -13.67 -16.99
CA TYR A 98 -8.25 -12.53 -16.14
C TYR A 98 -7.32 -11.37 -16.49
N VAL A 99 -7.88 -10.16 -16.58
CA VAL A 99 -7.12 -8.92 -16.78
C VAL A 99 -7.63 -7.85 -15.82
N GLY A 100 -6.72 -7.13 -15.19
CA GLY A 100 -7.09 -6.24 -14.12
C GLY A 100 -6.09 -5.14 -13.88
N HIS A 101 -6.40 -4.31 -12.91
CA HIS A 101 -5.49 -3.28 -12.45
C HIS A 101 -5.67 -3.04 -10.95
N VAL A 102 -4.60 -2.60 -10.30
CA VAL A 102 -4.58 -2.13 -8.92
C VAL A 102 -4.04 -0.72 -8.88
N THR A 103 -4.71 0.13 -8.12
CA THR A 103 -4.17 1.41 -7.65
C THR A 103 -4.08 1.42 -6.15
N GLN A 104 -2.94 1.86 -5.64
CA GLN A 104 -2.76 2.13 -4.23
C GLN A 104 -2.23 3.54 -4.07
N ASN A 105 -2.81 4.29 -3.14
CA ASN A 105 -2.33 5.61 -2.77
C ASN A 105 -2.21 5.68 -1.25
N SER A 106 -1.00 5.92 -0.77
CA SER A 106 -0.75 6.06 0.67
C SER A 106 -0.09 7.39 0.97
N THR A 107 -0.41 7.95 2.14
CA THR A 107 0.25 9.14 2.68
C THR A 107 0.65 8.90 4.12
N GLN A 108 1.85 9.33 4.46
CA GLN A 108 2.40 9.26 5.81
C GLN A 108 2.86 10.66 6.18
N ASN A 109 2.34 11.20 7.28
CA ASN A 109 2.73 12.50 7.78
C ASN A 109 3.16 12.33 9.22
N GLY A 110 4.36 12.77 9.58
CA GLY A 110 4.90 12.57 10.91
C GLY A 110 5.76 13.72 11.41
N SER A 111 6.01 13.71 12.72
CA SER A 111 6.94 14.63 13.36
C SER A 111 8.12 13.88 13.95
N LEU A 112 9.33 14.36 13.63
CA LEU A 112 10.58 13.86 14.19
C LEU A 112 10.82 14.33 15.63
N ASN A 113 10.06 15.30 16.12
CA ASN A 113 10.20 15.83 17.49
C ASN A 113 9.59 14.89 18.53
N ASN A 114 8.48 14.25 18.19
CA ASN A 114 7.68 13.47 19.13
C ASN A 114 7.23 12.13 18.55
N SER A 115 7.72 11.75 17.37
CA SER A 115 7.42 10.49 16.68
C SER A 115 5.93 10.24 16.38
N GLN A 116 5.07 11.26 16.51
CA GLN A 116 3.68 11.16 16.09
C GLN A 116 3.63 10.97 14.57
N PHE A 117 2.75 10.09 14.09
CA PHE A 117 2.48 9.99 12.67
C PHE A 117 1.02 9.62 12.35
N VAL A 118 0.61 9.99 11.15
CA VAL A 118 -0.68 9.67 10.54
C VAL A 118 -0.39 8.94 9.24
N PHE A 119 -1.03 7.80 9.06
CA PHE A 119 -0.97 6.96 7.87
C PHE A 119 -2.36 6.88 7.25
N ASN A 120 -2.48 7.20 5.97
CA ASN A 120 -3.67 6.94 5.16
C ASN A 120 -3.28 6.02 4.02
N ASP A 121 -4.16 5.09 3.67
CA ASP A 121 -3.98 4.19 2.54
C ASP A 121 -5.32 3.91 1.88
N ILE A 122 -5.34 3.95 0.55
CA ILE A 122 -6.52 3.65 -0.25
C ILE A 122 -6.06 2.70 -1.36
N VAL A 123 -6.67 1.53 -1.39
CA VAL A 123 -6.42 0.50 -2.41
C VAL A 123 -7.70 0.28 -3.19
N ASN A 124 -7.60 0.28 -4.51
CA ASN A 124 -8.66 -0.14 -5.41
C ASN A 124 -8.11 -1.16 -6.40
N ALA A 125 -8.74 -2.32 -6.48
CA ALA A 125 -8.41 -3.36 -7.43
C ALA A 125 -9.62 -3.74 -8.26
N ASN A 126 -9.40 -4.06 -9.53
CA ASN A 126 -10.38 -4.70 -10.38
C ASN A 126 -9.73 -5.84 -11.16
N LEU A 127 -10.42 -6.96 -11.26
CA LEU A 127 -10.03 -8.11 -12.05
C LEU A 127 -11.23 -8.50 -12.91
N ASN A 128 -11.05 -8.54 -14.22
CA ASN A 128 -12.11 -8.81 -15.17
C ASN A 128 -11.83 -10.11 -15.90
N THR A 129 -12.85 -10.96 -15.97
CA THR A 129 -12.76 -12.23 -16.70
C THR A 129 -13.23 -12.04 -18.13
N ALA A 130 -12.60 -12.70 -19.09
CA ALA A 130 -13.10 -12.73 -20.46
C ALA A 130 -14.56 -13.19 -20.51
N GLY A 131 -15.44 -12.42 -21.16
CA GLY A 131 -16.88 -12.70 -21.20
C GLY A 131 -17.71 -12.08 -20.06
N GLY A 132 -17.06 -11.42 -19.09
CA GLY A 132 -17.68 -10.44 -18.19
C GLY A 132 -18.55 -10.97 -17.05
N GLY A 133 -18.67 -12.30 -16.86
CA GLY A 133 -19.54 -12.88 -15.82
C GLY A 133 -18.92 -13.08 -14.44
N ASN A 134 -17.61 -12.85 -14.29
CA ASN A 134 -16.86 -13.07 -13.05
C ASN A 134 -15.89 -11.90 -12.82
N ASN A 135 -16.37 -10.66 -12.85
CA ASN A 135 -15.51 -9.52 -12.53
C ASN A 135 -15.48 -9.33 -11.03
N VAL A 136 -14.28 -9.13 -10.50
CA VAL A 136 -14.02 -8.86 -9.08
C VAL A 136 -13.61 -7.40 -8.95
N LYS A 137 -14.27 -6.68 -8.04
CA LYS A 137 -13.85 -5.33 -7.63
C LYS A 137 -13.61 -5.31 -6.14
N GLU A 138 -12.48 -4.71 -5.74
CA GLU A 138 -12.11 -4.56 -4.35
C GLU A 138 -11.75 -3.10 -4.06
N SER A 139 -12.19 -2.62 -2.90
CA SER A 139 -11.77 -1.34 -2.35
C SER A 139 -11.58 -1.46 -0.86
N THR A 140 -10.50 -0.87 -0.36
CA THR A 140 -10.23 -0.74 1.07
C THR A 140 -9.55 0.59 1.34
N ALA A 141 -9.91 1.19 2.47
CA ALA A 141 -9.28 2.40 2.96
C ALA A 141 -8.90 2.23 4.43
N PHE A 142 -7.67 2.62 4.77
CA PHE A 142 -7.14 2.59 6.11
C PHE A 142 -6.70 3.99 6.54
N HIS A 143 -7.04 4.34 7.78
CA HIS A 143 -6.51 5.51 8.45
C HIS A 143 -6.03 5.12 9.83
N VAL A 144 -4.74 5.34 10.09
CA VAL A 144 -4.07 5.05 11.37
C VAL A 144 -3.44 6.34 11.90
N THR A 145 -3.73 6.67 13.16
CA THR A 145 -3.01 7.73 13.89
C THR A 145 -2.28 7.13 15.08
N VAL A 146 -0.97 7.38 15.15
CA VAL A 146 -0.11 7.04 16.29
C VAL A 146 0.32 8.32 16.99
N ASN A 147 -0.03 8.44 18.26
CA ASN A 147 0.28 9.62 19.07
C ASN A 147 1.74 9.61 19.56
N ALA A 148 2.17 10.73 20.16
CA ALA A 148 3.53 10.90 20.65
C ALA A 148 3.93 9.93 21.78
N ASP A 149 2.96 9.40 22.51
CA ASP A 149 3.16 8.38 23.55
C ASP A 149 3.17 6.94 22.99
N GLY A 150 3.08 6.80 21.66
CA GLY A 150 3.02 5.51 20.96
C GLY A 150 1.64 4.86 20.94
N THR A 151 0.61 5.47 21.53
CA THR A 151 -0.75 4.93 21.50
C THR A 151 -1.41 5.14 20.13
N VAL A 152 -2.24 4.19 19.70
CA VAL A 152 -3.02 4.28 18.47
C VAL A 152 -4.39 4.86 18.81
N SER A 153 -4.71 6.07 18.31
CA SER A 153 -5.97 6.76 18.63
C SER A 153 -7.08 6.54 17.62
N VAL A 154 -6.74 6.29 16.34
CA VAL A 154 -7.72 6.10 15.29
C VAL A 154 -7.28 4.95 14.40
N ILE A 155 -8.13 3.93 14.28
CA ILE A 155 -8.09 2.95 13.20
C ILE A 155 -9.46 3.06 12.53
N ARG A 156 -9.51 3.68 11.34
CA ARG A 156 -10.67 3.55 10.46
C ARG A 156 -10.28 2.64 9.33
N SER A 157 -10.91 1.48 9.28
CA SER A 157 -10.88 0.60 8.13
C SER A 157 -12.27 0.64 7.52
N GLU A 158 -12.38 1.04 6.26
CA GLU A 158 -13.57 0.66 5.50
C GLU A 158 -13.60 -0.87 5.38
N PRO A 159 -14.77 -1.51 5.51
CA PRO A 159 -14.84 -2.94 5.34
C PRO A 159 -14.34 -3.29 3.94
N PHE A 160 -13.49 -4.30 3.88
CA PHE A 160 -13.11 -4.92 2.62
C PHE A 160 -14.39 -5.26 1.84
N ASN A 161 -14.56 -4.61 0.69
CA ASN A 161 -15.74 -4.76 -0.14
C ASN A 161 -15.34 -5.44 -1.45
N GLN A 162 -15.58 -6.74 -1.53
CA GLN A 162 -15.45 -7.49 -2.78
C GLN A 162 -16.83 -7.62 -3.42
N VAL A 163 -16.96 -7.12 -4.64
CA VAL A 163 -18.19 -7.22 -5.44
C VAL A 163 -17.93 -8.11 -6.64
N CYS A 164 -18.76 -9.14 -6.79
CA CYS A 164 -18.84 -10.01 -7.95
C CYS A 164 -19.82 -9.41 -8.95
N GLN A 165 -19.39 -9.18 -10.19
CA GLN A 165 -20.25 -8.69 -11.28
C GLN A 165 -20.28 -9.66 -12.45
#